data_AF-A0A968NLR4-F1
#
_entry.id   AF-A0A968NLR4-F1
#
_cell.length_a   1.000
_cell.length_b   1.000
_cell.length_c   1.000
_cell.angle_alpha   90.00
_cell.angle_beta   90.00
_cell.angle_gamma   90.00
#
_symmetry.space_group_name_H-M   'P 1'
#
loop_
_entity.id
_entity.type
_entity.pdbx_description
1 polymer ?
#
loop_
_entity_poly.entity_id
_entity_poly.type
_entity_poly.pdbx_seq_one_letter_code
_entity_poly.pdbx_strand_id
1 'polypeptide(L)'
;MLKSNKISAGEEILFSGDVDDRKREGTNYFHNNDFANAKKLFNQARSYDDPENEIYYNNSLAQEDSNYFSFIVPIPVKFREEIARETLKGVAQAQRDFNRQNRGKSPLLNIIIADDDNDGKQAEKLAKEFIKDKNILGVIGHIGSNVSEAVIGQYSKANLAMISPSSSSTALKGQKKFL
;
A
#
# COMPACT_ATOMS: atom_id res chain seq x y z
N MET A 1 12.90 -2.24 -5.36
CA MET A 1 11.88 -3.06 -4.68
C MET A 1 12.21 -3.08 -3.19
N LEU A 2 11.27 -2.63 -2.36
CA LEU A 2 11.40 -2.58 -0.91
C LEU A 2 11.46 -4.02 -0.38
N LYS A 3 12.45 -4.39 0.45
CA LYS A 3 12.57 -5.77 0.99
C LYS A 3 12.31 -5.75 2.50
N SER A 4 11.13 -6.18 2.90
CA SER A 4 10.73 -6.36 4.31
C SER A 4 9.48 -7.22 4.36
N ASN A 5 9.35 -8.11 5.35
CA ASN A 5 8.11 -8.86 5.63
C ASN A 5 6.95 -7.98 6.15
N LYS A 6 7.10 -6.66 6.01
CA LYS A 6 6.18 -5.61 6.44
C LYS A 6 5.81 -4.69 5.27
N ILE A 7 6.23 -4.99 4.04
CA ILE A 7 5.92 -4.19 2.84
C ILE A 7 5.56 -5.16 1.72
N SER A 8 4.48 -4.89 0.99
CA SER A 8 4.08 -5.72 -0.14
C SER A 8 3.28 -4.93 -1.17
N ALA A 9 3.61 -5.13 -2.45
CA ALA A 9 2.75 -4.81 -3.58
C ALA A 9 2.02 -6.05 -4.13
N GLY A 10 2.29 -7.23 -3.58
CA GLY A 10 1.78 -8.52 -4.05
C GLY A 10 2.75 -9.67 -3.82
N GLU A 11 3.99 -9.39 -3.42
CA GLU A 11 5.06 -10.36 -3.19
C GLU A 11 5.02 -11.02 -1.80
N GLU A 12 4.24 -10.50 -0.86
CA GLU A 12 4.06 -11.06 0.48
C GLU A 12 2.60 -10.93 0.96
N ILE A 13 2.14 -11.83 1.82
CA ILE A 13 0.84 -11.73 2.50
C ILE A 13 1.07 -11.14 3.89
N LEU A 14 0.46 -9.98 4.17
CA LEU A 14 0.66 -9.22 5.41
C LEU A 14 -0.36 -9.61 6.49
N PHE A 15 -1.60 -9.91 6.10
CA PHE A 15 -2.64 -10.30 7.05
C PHE A 15 -2.53 -11.79 7.40
N SER A 16 -2.56 -12.10 8.70
CA SER A 16 -2.67 -13.47 9.20
C SER A 16 -4.10 -14.01 9.06
N GLY A 17 -4.24 -15.33 9.04
CA GLY A 17 -5.54 -16.01 9.01
C GLY A 17 -5.53 -17.24 8.10
N ASP A 18 -6.72 -17.76 7.82
CA ASP A 18 -6.88 -18.70 6.73
C ASP A 18 -6.74 -17.95 5.41
N VAL A 19 -5.85 -18.42 4.55
CA VAL A 19 -5.48 -17.73 3.31
C VAL A 19 -5.75 -18.66 2.14
N ASP A 20 -6.43 -18.14 1.13
CA ASP A 20 -6.67 -18.88 -0.10
C ASP A 20 -5.35 -19.32 -0.75
N ASP A 21 -5.22 -20.60 -1.08
CA ASP A 21 -4.01 -21.14 -1.69
C ASP A 21 -3.70 -20.46 -3.04
N ARG A 22 -4.73 -19.99 -3.76
CA ARG A 22 -4.55 -19.23 -5.00
C ARG A 22 -3.91 -17.87 -4.72
N LYS A 23 -4.23 -17.21 -3.59
CA LYS A 23 -3.56 -15.96 -3.19
C LYS A 23 -2.10 -16.21 -2.83
N ARG A 24 -1.80 -17.30 -2.11
CA ARG A 24 -0.41 -17.72 -1.83
C ARG A 24 0.37 -17.96 -3.11
N GLU A 25 -0.20 -18.74 -4.03
CA GLU A 25 0.46 -19.03 -5.30
C GLU A 25 0.61 -17.77 -6.15
N GLY A 26 -0.41 -16.90 -6.19
CA GLY A 26 -0.35 -15.61 -6.87
C GLY A 26 0.79 -14.72 -6.35
N THR A 27 1.01 -14.75 -5.03
CA THR A 27 2.13 -14.05 -4.36
C THR A 27 3.48 -14.57 -4.85
N ASN A 28 3.64 -15.89 -4.99
CA ASN A 28 4.85 -16.48 -5.53
C ASN A 28 5.11 -16.08 -6.99
N TYR A 29 4.08 -16.05 -7.83
CA TYR A 29 4.23 -15.58 -9.22
C TYR A 29 4.59 -14.09 -9.25
N PHE A 30 3.94 -13.26 -8.43
CA PHE A 30 4.22 -11.83 -8.34
C PHE A 30 5.67 -11.57 -7.92
N HIS A 31 6.16 -12.29 -6.90
CA HIS A 31 7.56 -12.23 -6.45
C HIS A 31 8.56 -12.54 -7.58
N ASN A 32 8.20 -13.47 -8.47
CA ASN A 32 9.02 -13.86 -9.61
C ASN A 32 8.81 -12.98 -10.87
N ASN A 33 8.08 -11.87 -10.74
CA ASN A 33 7.70 -10.96 -11.83
C ASN A 33 6.82 -11.60 -12.93
N ASP A 34 6.18 -12.73 -12.64
CA ASP A 34 5.19 -13.34 -13.52
C ASP A 34 3.81 -12.75 -13.22
N PHE A 35 3.65 -11.49 -13.60
CA PHE A 35 2.44 -10.72 -13.29
C PHE A 35 1.19 -11.29 -13.99
N ALA A 36 1.36 -11.95 -15.14
CA ALA A 36 0.26 -12.58 -15.87
C ALA A 36 -0.37 -13.74 -15.09
N ASN A 37 0.45 -14.64 -14.53
CA ASN A 37 -0.04 -15.72 -13.69
C ASN A 37 -0.49 -15.22 -12.31
N ALA A 38 0.22 -14.25 -11.72
CA ALA A 38 -0.21 -13.60 -10.47
C ALA A 38 -1.61 -12.99 -10.60
N LYS A 39 -1.84 -12.19 -11.65
CA LYS A 39 -3.15 -11.58 -11.96
C LYS A 39 -4.25 -12.64 -12.04
N LYS A 40 -4.01 -13.74 -12.75
CA LYS A 40 -4.99 -14.82 -12.91
C LYS A 40 -5.39 -15.41 -11.56
N LEU A 41 -4.42 -15.72 -10.71
CA LEU A 41 -4.64 -16.34 -9.41
C LEU A 41 -5.28 -15.38 -8.41
N PHE A 42 -4.80 -14.14 -8.32
CA PHE A 42 -5.44 -13.12 -7.49
C PHE A 42 -6.88 -12.86 -7.93
N ASN A 43 -7.16 -12.86 -9.24
CA ASN A 43 -8.54 -12.72 -9.74
C ASN A 43 -9.45 -13.88 -9.30
N GLN A 44 -8.93 -15.11 -9.29
CA GLN A 44 -9.67 -16.29 -8.84
C GLN A 44 -9.88 -16.30 -7.32
N ALA A 45 -8.97 -15.70 -6.55
CA ALA A 45 -9.04 -15.56 -5.10
C ALA A 45 -9.84 -14.34 -4.60
N ARG A 46 -10.44 -13.54 -5.51
CA ARG A 46 -11.14 -12.31 -5.12
C ARG A 46 -12.31 -12.61 -4.18
N SER A 47 -12.33 -11.88 -3.06
CA SER A 47 -13.40 -11.86 -2.08
C SER A 47 -13.65 -10.43 -1.65
N TYR A 48 -14.89 -10.10 -1.32
CA TYR A 48 -15.25 -8.77 -0.79
C TYR A 48 -14.51 -8.45 0.53
N ASP A 49 -14.21 -9.48 1.32
CA ASP A 49 -13.58 -9.34 2.64
C ASP A 49 -12.05 -9.37 2.61
N ASP A 50 -11.44 -9.48 1.42
CA ASP A 50 -9.98 -9.47 1.24
C ASP A 50 -9.52 -8.28 0.38
N PRO A 51 -9.44 -7.07 0.97
CA PRO A 51 -8.97 -5.88 0.25
C PRO A 51 -7.49 -5.96 -0.11
N GLU A 52 -6.69 -6.76 0.60
CA GLU A 52 -5.28 -6.99 0.27
C GLU A 52 -5.17 -7.71 -1.08
N ASN A 53 -5.94 -8.79 -1.28
CA ASN A 53 -5.96 -9.51 -2.55
C ASN A 53 -6.52 -8.65 -3.70
N GLU A 54 -7.54 -7.82 -3.43
CA GLU A 54 -8.04 -6.87 -4.44
C GLU A 54 -6.96 -5.88 -4.87
N ILE A 55 -6.15 -5.37 -3.94
CA ILE A 55 -5.01 -4.51 -4.26
C ILE A 55 -3.98 -5.27 -5.09
N TYR A 56 -3.61 -6.49 -4.71
CA TYR A 56 -2.61 -7.28 -5.45
C TYR A 56 -3.06 -7.65 -6.86
N TYR A 57 -4.34 -7.93 -7.05
CA TYR A 57 -4.92 -8.09 -8.38
C TYR A 57 -4.75 -6.81 -9.23
N ASN A 58 -5.09 -5.65 -8.68
CA ASN A 58 -4.97 -4.38 -9.39
C ASN A 58 -3.50 -3.96 -9.63
N ASN A 59 -2.59 -4.30 -8.71
CA ASN A 59 -1.15 -4.12 -8.91
C ASN A 59 -0.63 -5.00 -10.03
N SER A 60 -1.09 -6.25 -10.14
CA SER A 60 -0.69 -7.14 -11.24
C SER A 60 -1.10 -6.57 -12.61
N LEU A 61 -2.28 -5.93 -12.70
CA LEU A 61 -2.69 -5.20 -13.90
C LEU A 61 -1.74 -4.02 -14.21
N ALA A 62 -1.36 -3.24 -13.19
CA ALA A 62 -0.44 -2.12 -13.34
C ALA A 62 0.96 -2.57 -13.78
N GLN A 63 1.48 -3.65 -13.20
CA GLN A 63 2.79 -4.21 -13.51
C GLN A 63 2.85 -4.80 -14.91
N GLU A 64 1.81 -5.49 -15.36
CA GLU A 64 1.73 -5.96 -16.76
C GLU A 64 1.76 -4.81 -17.78
N ASP A 65 1.14 -3.66 -17.46
CA ASP A 65 1.15 -2.48 -18.33
C ASP A 65 2.50 -1.72 -18.28
N SER A 66 3.34 -2.00 -17.27
CA SER A 66 4.65 -1.36 -17.04
C SER A 66 4.63 0.18 -16.96
N ASN A 67 3.45 0.79 -16.85
CA ASN A 67 3.26 2.23 -16.76
C ASN A 67 2.26 2.55 -15.66
N TYR A 68 2.79 2.94 -14.51
CA TYR A 68 1.99 3.12 -13.31
C TYR A 68 2.56 4.18 -12.37
N PHE A 69 1.68 4.75 -11.56
CA PHE A 69 2.02 5.58 -10.42
C PHE A 69 1.98 4.75 -9.14
N SER A 70 3.03 4.87 -8.32
CA SER A 70 3.12 4.14 -7.05
C SER A 70 2.82 5.03 -5.85
N PHE A 71 1.96 4.54 -4.96
CA PHE A 71 1.67 5.13 -3.66
C PHE A 71 1.88 4.08 -2.57
N ILE A 72 2.27 4.52 -1.37
CA ILE A 72 2.36 3.63 -0.21
C ILE A 72 1.21 3.90 0.75
N VAL A 73 0.67 2.84 1.33
CA VAL A 73 -0.39 2.87 2.33
C VAL A 73 0.12 2.18 3.60
N PRO A 74 0.74 2.94 4.54
CA PRO A 74 1.13 2.40 5.83
C PRO A 74 -0.08 2.27 6.76
N ILE A 75 -0.28 1.08 7.31
CA ILE A 75 -1.41 0.70 8.18
C ILE A 75 -0.93 -0.20 9.33
N PRO A 76 -1.67 -0.26 10.45
CA PRO A 76 -1.32 -1.11 11.58
C PRO A 76 -1.91 -2.51 11.43
N VAL A 77 -1.32 -3.36 10.58
CA VAL A 77 -1.90 -4.66 10.18
C VAL A 77 -2.20 -5.54 11.38
N LYS A 78 -1.25 -5.65 12.34
CA LYS A 78 -1.41 -6.50 13.52
C LYS A 78 -2.10 -5.78 14.68
N PHE A 79 -1.77 -4.52 14.91
CA PHE A 79 -2.23 -3.78 16.09
C PHE A 79 -3.71 -3.38 15.99
N ARG A 80 -4.23 -3.07 14.80
CA ARG A 80 -5.66 -2.80 14.56
C ARG A 80 -6.12 -3.34 13.22
N GLU A 81 -6.18 -4.67 13.13
CA GLU A 81 -6.52 -5.37 11.89
C GLU A 81 -7.84 -4.87 11.25
N GLU A 82 -8.90 -4.67 12.03
CA GLU A 82 -10.19 -4.18 11.52
C GLU A 82 -10.05 -2.81 10.83
N ILE A 83 -9.37 -1.85 11.47
CA ILE A 83 -9.13 -0.51 10.90
C ILE A 83 -8.24 -0.60 9.66
N ALA A 84 -7.22 -1.46 9.68
CA ALA A 84 -6.36 -1.71 8.54
C ALA A 84 -7.18 -2.25 7.35
N ARG A 85 -8.04 -3.25 7.57
CA ARG A 85 -8.92 -3.83 6.53
C ARG A 85 -9.90 -2.82 5.97
N GLU A 86 -10.61 -2.06 6.82
CA GLU A 86 -11.58 -1.07 6.34
C GLU A 86 -10.90 0.07 5.57
N THR A 87 -9.71 0.50 6.01
CA THR A 87 -8.90 1.48 5.25
C THR A 87 -8.53 0.91 3.88
N LEU A 88 -8.04 -0.33 3.84
CA LEU A 88 -7.68 -0.97 2.58
C LEU A 88 -8.88 -1.23 1.68
N LYS A 89 -10.09 -1.46 2.19
CA LYS A 89 -11.31 -1.56 1.36
C LYS A 89 -11.55 -0.28 0.57
N GLY A 90 -11.43 0.88 1.22
CA GLY A 90 -11.54 2.18 0.56
C GLY A 90 -10.45 2.40 -0.49
N VAL A 91 -9.20 2.08 -0.15
CA VAL A 91 -8.06 2.16 -1.09
C VAL A 91 -8.26 1.24 -2.29
N ALA A 92 -8.60 -0.03 -2.05
CA ALA A 92 -8.82 -1.04 -3.08
C ALA A 92 -9.95 -0.61 -4.03
N GLN A 93 -11.04 -0.07 -3.49
CA GLN A 93 -12.13 0.48 -4.29
C GLN A 93 -11.65 1.64 -5.17
N ALA A 94 -10.96 2.62 -4.60
CA ALA A 94 -10.45 3.77 -5.34
C ALA A 94 -9.45 3.37 -6.44
N GLN A 95 -8.53 2.46 -6.12
CA GLN A 95 -7.57 1.90 -7.07
C GLN A 95 -8.29 1.19 -8.22
N ARG A 96 -9.24 0.30 -7.91
CA ARG A 96 -10.02 -0.44 -8.91
C ARG A 96 -10.79 0.51 -9.81
N ASP A 97 -11.44 1.52 -9.26
CA ASP A 97 -12.23 2.46 -10.04
C ASP A 97 -11.36 3.32 -10.96
N PHE A 98 -10.22 3.81 -10.46
CA PHE A 98 -9.24 4.52 -11.29
C PHE A 98 -8.68 3.62 -12.40
N ASN A 99 -8.20 2.42 -12.05
CA ASN A 99 -7.59 1.50 -13.01
C ASN A 99 -8.62 1.04 -14.05
N ARG A 100 -9.88 0.84 -13.66
CA ARG A 100 -10.98 0.51 -14.59
C ARG A 100 -11.24 1.63 -15.59
N GLN A 101 -11.30 2.88 -15.13
CA GLN A 101 -11.51 4.05 -16.00
C GLN A 101 -10.34 4.28 -16.96
N ASN A 102 -9.14 3.89 -16.53
CA ASN A 102 -7.93 3.97 -17.34
C ASN A 102 -7.60 2.65 -18.06
N ARG A 103 -8.51 1.66 -18.17
CA ARG A 103 -8.19 0.42 -18.91
C ARG A 103 -7.82 0.72 -20.37
N GLY A 104 -6.68 0.19 -20.81
CA GLY A 104 -6.11 0.47 -22.14
C GLY A 104 -5.53 1.88 -22.28
N LYS A 105 -5.40 2.60 -21.17
CA LYS A 105 -4.71 3.88 -21.04
C LYS A 105 -3.74 3.76 -19.86
N SER A 106 -2.73 4.60 -19.85
CA SER A 106 -1.74 4.61 -18.80
C SER A 106 -1.53 6.05 -18.32
N PRO A 107 -1.06 6.27 -17.08
CA PRO A 107 -0.65 5.27 -16.10
C PRO A 107 -1.79 4.67 -15.25
N LEU A 108 -1.62 3.43 -14.80
CA LEU A 108 -2.44 2.80 -13.77
C LEU A 108 -1.92 3.12 -12.35
N LEU A 109 -2.68 2.78 -11.30
CA LEU A 109 -2.24 2.88 -9.91
C LEU A 109 -1.69 1.54 -9.42
N ASN A 110 -0.50 1.63 -8.81
CA ASN A 110 0.16 0.58 -8.04
C ASN A 110 0.19 1.01 -6.55
N ILE A 111 -0.35 0.17 -5.68
CA ILE A 111 -0.50 0.44 -4.25
C ILE A 111 0.39 -0.50 -3.46
N ILE A 112 1.36 0.05 -2.73
CA ILE A 112 2.24 -0.71 -1.85
C ILE A 112 1.68 -0.62 -0.43
N ILE A 113 1.37 -1.76 0.19
CA ILE A 113 0.91 -1.81 1.58
C ILE A 113 2.14 -1.91 2.48
N ALA A 114 2.13 -1.21 3.60
CA ALA A 114 3.17 -1.34 4.61
C ALA A 114 2.59 -1.48 6.03
N ASP A 115 3.15 -2.38 6.84
CA ASP A 115 2.74 -2.59 8.22
C ASP A 115 3.59 -1.76 9.18
N ASP A 116 3.04 -0.62 9.61
CA ASP A 116 3.69 0.29 10.55
C ASP A 116 3.52 -0.13 12.03
N ASP A 117 2.72 -1.16 12.29
CA ASP A 117 2.41 -1.72 13.61
C ASP A 117 1.85 -0.68 14.63
N ASN A 118 1.40 0.48 14.15
CA ASN A 118 1.12 1.67 14.96
C ASN A 118 2.29 2.10 15.87
N ASP A 119 3.53 1.76 15.52
CA ASP A 119 4.74 2.07 16.27
C ASP A 119 5.59 3.14 15.58
N GLY A 120 5.96 4.19 16.31
CA GLY A 120 6.71 5.31 15.74
C GLY A 120 8.08 4.90 15.19
N LYS A 121 8.80 3.99 15.86
CA LYS A 121 10.13 3.55 15.39
C LYS A 121 10.02 2.67 14.16
N GLN A 122 8.99 1.82 14.08
CA GLN A 122 8.68 1.03 12.90
C GLN A 122 8.30 1.94 11.72
N ALA A 123 7.42 2.92 11.94
CA ALA A 123 7.05 3.91 10.94
C ALA A 123 8.28 4.70 10.43
N GLU A 124 9.20 5.12 11.31
CA GLU A 124 10.44 5.78 10.90
C GLU A 124 11.36 4.88 10.06
N LYS A 125 11.44 3.57 10.36
CA LYS A 125 12.21 2.62 9.55
C LYS A 125 11.61 2.48 8.16
N LEU A 126 10.29 2.31 8.08
CA LEU A 126 9.56 2.24 6.82
C LEU A 126 9.75 3.53 6.01
N ALA A 127 9.61 4.70 6.65
CA ALA A 127 9.80 5.99 6.01
C ALA A 127 11.19 6.13 5.36
N LYS A 128 12.25 5.63 6.00
CA LYS A 128 13.60 5.59 5.43
C LYS A 128 13.69 4.73 4.17
N GLU A 129 12.93 3.64 4.09
CA GLU A 129 12.88 2.84 2.86
C GLU A 129 12.08 3.54 1.77
N PHE A 130 10.98 4.20 2.13
CA PHE A 130 10.10 4.89 1.19
C PHE A 130 10.81 6.04 0.47
N ILE A 131 11.56 6.88 1.21
CA ILE A 131 12.22 8.07 0.65
C ILE A 131 13.39 7.74 -0.30
N LYS A 132 13.90 6.51 -0.24
CA LYS A 132 14.94 6.02 -1.16
C LYS A 132 14.36 5.72 -2.54
N ASP A 133 13.11 5.29 -2.62
CA ASP A 133 12.46 4.97 -3.88
C ASP A 133 11.83 6.22 -4.50
N LYS A 134 12.45 6.71 -5.58
CA LYS A 134 12.00 7.92 -6.29
C LYS A 134 10.79 7.70 -7.19
N ASN A 135 10.35 6.45 -7.38
CA ASN A 135 9.16 6.13 -8.16
C ASN A 135 7.87 6.25 -7.33
N ILE A 136 7.98 6.46 -6.03
CA ILE A 136 6.85 6.62 -5.13
C ILE A 136 6.43 8.09 -5.11
N LEU A 137 5.19 8.34 -5.50
CA LEU A 137 4.65 9.70 -5.61
C LEU A 137 4.15 10.26 -4.29
N GLY A 138 3.73 9.40 -3.37
CA GLY A 138 3.23 9.82 -2.08
C GLY A 138 2.84 8.69 -1.15
N VAL A 139 2.53 9.07 0.07
CA VAL A 139 2.08 8.21 1.17
C VAL A 139 0.62 8.55 1.50
N ILE A 140 -0.24 7.54 1.62
CA ILE A 140 -1.64 7.66 2.03
C ILE A 140 -1.78 7.00 3.41
N GLY A 141 -1.89 7.81 4.45
CA GLY A 141 -1.62 7.44 5.83
C GLY A 141 -0.46 8.29 6.36
N HIS A 142 0.12 8.00 7.51
CA HIS A 142 -0.23 6.95 8.45
C HIS A 142 -1.58 7.20 9.14
N ILE A 143 -2.19 6.15 9.69
CA ILE A 143 -3.51 6.25 10.32
C ILE A 143 -3.42 6.88 11.73
N GLY A 144 -2.41 6.48 12.51
CA GLY A 144 -2.22 6.98 13.88
C GLY A 144 -1.56 8.36 13.92
N SER A 145 -1.98 9.22 14.85
CA SER A 145 -1.36 10.54 15.04
C SER A 145 0.11 10.44 15.49
N ASN A 146 0.43 9.53 16.41
CA ASN A 146 1.79 9.31 16.91
C ASN A 146 2.76 8.85 15.81
N VAL A 147 2.33 7.95 14.92
CA VAL A 147 3.15 7.49 13.79
C VAL A 147 3.28 8.56 12.71
N SER A 148 2.22 9.33 12.45
CA SER A 148 2.25 10.46 11.51
C SER A 148 3.25 11.55 11.95
N GLU A 149 3.23 11.92 13.23
CA GLU A 149 4.18 12.89 13.79
C GLU A 149 5.64 12.41 13.71
N ALA A 150 5.88 11.11 13.92
CA ALA A 150 7.23 10.54 13.87
C ALA A 150 7.87 10.61 12.48
N VAL A 151 7.07 10.54 11.40
CA VAL A 151 7.59 10.44 10.02
C VAL A 151 7.51 11.73 9.21
N ILE A 152 6.60 12.65 9.55
CA ILE A 152 6.31 13.81 8.69
C ILE A 152 7.55 14.66 8.41
N GLY A 153 8.44 14.80 9.41
CA GLY A 153 9.70 15.52 9.24
C GLY A 153 10.65 14.86 8.23
N GLN A 154 10.64 13.52 8.12
CA GLN A 154 11.44 12.78 7.14
C GLN A 154 10.86 12.94 5.72
N TYR A 155 9.54 12.78 5.58
CA TYR A 155 8.87 12.96 4.28
C TYR A 155 9.03 14.38 3.75
N SER A 156 8.86 15.39 4.60
CA SER A 156 9.02 16.81 4.22
C SER A 156 10.45 17.10 3.72
N LYS A 157 11.49 16.65 4.44
CA LYS A 157 12.90 16.79 4.02
C LYS A 157 13.20 16.05 2.71
N ALA A 158 12.56 14.91 2.49
CA ALA A 158 12.71 14.11 1.27
C ALA A 158 11.80 14.56 0.12
N ASN A 159 10.98 15.61 0.34
CA ASN A 159 10.01 16.12 -0.61
C ASN A 159 8.89 15.12 -1.01
N LEU A 160 8.66 14.09 -0.19
CA LEU A 160 7.62 13.07 -0.39
C LEU A 160 6.31 13.56 0.23
N ALA A 161 5.23 13.59 -0.55
CA ALA A 161 3.93 14.04 -0.06
C ALA A 161 3.26 12.97 0.81
N MET A 162 2.54 13.41 1.84
CA MET A 162 1.76 12.55 2.72
C MET A 162 0.34 13.10 2.85
N ILE A 163 -0.65 12.24 2.62
CA ILE A 163 -2.07 12.54 2.85
C ILE A 163 -2.54 11.64 3.98
N SER A 164 -3.03 12.19 5.09
CA SER A 164 -3.48 11.40 6.23
C SER A 164 -5.00 11.53 6.42
N PRO A 165 -5.78 10.46 6.14
CA PRO A 165 -7.23 10.53 6.17
C PRO A 165 -7.84 10.60 7.59
N SER A 166 -7.06 10.32 8.65
CA SER A 166 -7.59 10.12 10.00
C SER A 166 -6.85 10.84 11.12
N SER A 167 -5.70 11.48 10.85
CA SER A 167 -4.97 12.17 11.91
C SER A 167 -5.67 13.47 12.34
N SER A 168 -5.93 13.56 13.63
CA SER A 168 -6.53 14.73 14.29
C SER A 168 -5.50 15.60 15.03
N SER A 169 -4.20 15.35 14.84
CA SER A 169 -3.15 16.07 15.58
C SER A 169 -3.07 17.54 15.18
N THR A 170 -3.09 18.40 16.19
CA THR A 170 -2.83 19.83 16.02
C THR A 170 -1.36 20.13 15.70
N ALA A 171 -0.44 19.21 16.01
CA ALA A 171 0.99 19.35 15.71
C ALA A 171 1.31 19.24 14.21
N LEU A 172 0.36 18.72 13.41
CA LEU A 172 0.51 18.58 11.96
C LEU A 172 0.08 19.86 11.20
N LYS A 173 -0.54 20.82 11.90
CA LYS A 173 -1.00 22.08 11.31
C LYS A 173 0.19 22.94 10.87
N GLY A 174 0.25 23.25 9.57
CA GLY A 174 1.28 24.11 8.98
C GLY A 174 2.49 23.37 8.39
N GLN A 175 2.51 22.04 8.42
CA GLN A 175 3.54 21.26 7.71
C GLN A 175 3.30 21.34 6.19
N LYS A 176 4.31 21.81 5.45
CA LYS A 176 4.27 21.82 3.98
C LYS A 176 4.17 20.37 3.48
N LYS A 177 3.19 20.08 2.61
CA LYS A 177 2.92 18.76 1.99
C LYS A 177 2.28 17.70 2.89
N PHE A 178 1.64 18.13 3.97
CA PHE A 178 0.67 17.32 4.71
C PHE A 178 -0.74 17.75 4.29
N LEU A 179 -1.54 16.81 3.80
CA LEU A 179 -2.93 17.01 3.39
C LEU A 179 -3.88 16.15 4.22
#